data_AF-A0A916ZB99-F1
#
_entry.id   AF-A0A916ZB99-F1
#
_cell.length_a   1.000
_cell.length_b   1.000
_cell.length_c   1.000
_cell.angle_alpha   90.00
_cell.angle_beta   90.00
_cell.angle_gamma   90.00
#
_symmetry.space_group_name_H-M   'P 1'
#
loop_
_entity.id
_entity.type
_entity.pdbx_description
1 polymer ?
#
loop_
_entity_poly.entity_id
_entity_poly.type
_entity_poly.pdbx_seq_one_letter_code
_entity_poly.pdbx_strand_id
1 'polypeptide(L)'
;MIARNLSRRYAPEYDPASGITRTPLLLLQAPPAPDERRFYLHILATVGAPATALSARAQNVASLEVRVVALLRDLGLRMIMIDEVHNLLAGTHREQRRFLNVLRYLSNELEVSLVCLGVSEAVDAIRGDIQLARRLDEHHLPNWRDDAEFSDMIQTLIAAMPLEKKSNLKVKSLKQILALTGGVTSRIFALIKDLSIDAIVTGDECITDDAIAKWTPVWSRHANPPSAAREVRGVKPHPLPKTVAPLPDELLSGWLSRLAAANYCDDAELLAHLRIDTAHGTALNFNVDAAAAAKIANAARIDPDVVRSLTFPAMTTREASLTAQIPFQHCLQCSREGLSLKHWRRAWAFDCQVCGTRLVPTLGKASGEQMPEKLINRARNGAARLEYAARLRSSKQFRRAMRAVTFAISLKAFRGDPLYALQGHRLEVRLFGLAAIDAAQSRPLVKAAISSSGIDDYARVALLRAFDKEPRLLAAVVYIARQRAKSIGAMAVESHN
;
A
#
# COMPACT_ATOMS: atom_id res chain seq x y z
N MET A 1 -22.24 16.79 -19.58
CA MET A 1 -23.21 16.97 -18.46
C MET A 1 -23.83 15.65 -18.02
N ILE A 2 -24.42 14.89 -18.96
CA ILE A 2 -25.06 13.58 -18.72
C ILE A 2 -24.09 12.59 -18.04
N ALA A 3 -22.89 12.41 -18.60
CA ALA A 3 -21.88 11.51 -18.06
C ALA A 3 -21.51 11.79 -16.60
N ARG A 4 -21.36 13.08 -16.26
CA ARG A 4 -21.07 13.52 -14.89
C ARG A 4 -22.27 13.30 -13.95
N ASN A 5 -23.51 13.39 -14.44
CA ASN A 5 -24.69 13.07 -13.65
C ASN A 5 -24.76 11.57 -13.34
N LEU A 6 -24.57 10.72 -14.35
CA LEU A 6 -24.53 9.26 -14.17
C LEU A 6 -23.39 8.83 -13.24
N SER A 7 -22.20 9.40 -13.40
CA SER A 7 -21.06 9.13 -12.51
C SER A 7 -21.31 9.52 -11.06
N ARG A 8 -22.13 10.56 -10.79
CA ARG A 8 -22.55 10.91 -9.42
C ARG A 8 -23.62 9.95 -8.89
N ARG A 9 -24.54 9.50 -9.74
CA ARG A 9 -25.60 8.56 -9.35
C ARG A 9 -25.05 7.18 -9.00
N TYR A 10 -23.99 6.76 -9.69
CA TYR A 10 -23.29 5.50 -9.48
C TYR A 10 -21.88 5.76 -8.93
N ALA A 11 -21.79 6.58 -7.88
CA ALA A 11 -20.52 6.93 -7.25
C ALA A 11 -19.84 5.69 -6.61
N PRO A 12 -18.51 5.68 -6.49
CA PRO A 12 -17.81 4.61 -5.79
C PRO A 12 -18.23 4.49 -4.33
N GLU A 13 -18.52 3.27 -3.88
CA GLU A 13 -18.95 2.97 -2.51
C GLU A 13 -17.94 2.02 -1.84
N TYR A 14 -17.44 2.40 -0.67
CA TYR A 14 -16.51 1.57 0.09
C TYR A 14 -17.28 0.60 0.99
N ASP A 15 -16.98 -0.70 0.86
CA ASP A 15 -17.47 -1.75 1.73
C ASP A 15 -16.44 -2.02 2.86
N PRO A 16 -16.72 -1.66 4.13
CA PRO A 16 -15.80 -1.88 5.24
C PRO A 16 -15.57 -3.35 5.56
N ALA A 17 -16.53 -4.23 5.25
CA ALA A 17 -16.42 -5.65 5.56
C ALA A 17 -15.46 -6.37 4.60
N SER A 18 -15.52 -6.03 3.32
CA SER A 18 -14.60 -6.59 2.31
C SER A 18 -13.30 -5.79 2.17
N GLY A 19 -13.29 -4.52 2.60
CA GLY A 19 -12.18 -3.58 2.36
C GLY A 19 -12.06 -3.14 0.91
N ILE A 20 -13.14 -3.24 0.10
CA ILE A 20 -13.09 -2.97 -1.35
C ILE A 20 -14.00 -1.79 -1.68
N THR A 21 -13.52 -0.89 -2.55
CA THR A 21 -14.30 0.22 -3.10
C THR A 21 -15.02 -0.23 -4.37
N ARG A 22 -16.32 -0.56 -4.26
CA ARG A 22 -17.14 -0.92 -5.42
C ARG A 22 -17.29 0.28 -6.34
N THR A 23 -16.84 0.13 -7.58
CA THR A 23 -16.83 1.19 -8.59
C THR A 23 -17.54 0.67 -9.85
N PRO A 24 -18.89 0.66 -9.87
CA PRO A 24 -19.65 0.06 -10.97
C PRO A 24 -19.54 0.85 -12.28
N LEU A 25 -19.30 2.16 -12.22
CA LEU A 25 -19.16 3.05 -13.37
C LEU A 25 -17.87 3.86 -13.25
N LEU A 26 -17.03 3.80 -14.28
CA LEU A 26 -15.81 4.59 -14.39
C LEU A 26 -15.94 5.60 -15.53
N LEU A 27 -15.91 6.89 -15.20
CA LEU A 27 -15.87 7.98 -16.18
C LEU A 27 -14.42 8.44 -16.36
N LEU A 28 -13.92 8.32 -17.59
CA LEU A 28 -12.58 8.71 -18.01
C LEU A 28 -12.66 9.79 -19.07
N GLN A 29 -11.63 10.62 -19.16
CA GLN A 29 -11.43 11.46 -20.33
C GLN A 29 -10.38 10.80 -21.22
N ALA A 30 -10.62 10.74 -22.52
CA ALA A 30 -9.63 10.23 -23.47
C ALA A 30 -8.35 11.08 -23.39
N PRO A 31 -7.16 10.46 -23.38
CA PRO A 31 -5.90 11.20 -23.35
C PRO A 31 -5.79 12.12 -24.57
N PRO A 32 -5.04 13.23 -24.49
CA PRO A 32 -4.93 14.21 -25.59
C PRO A 32 -4.31 13.65 -26.88
N ALA A 33 -3.71 12.46 -26.81
CA ALA A 33 -3.28 11.65 -27.93
C ALA A 33 -3.55 10.18 -27.59
N PRO A 34 -3.82 9.30 -28.58
CA PRO A 34 -4.14 7.88 -28.40
C PRO A 34 -2.93 7.06 -27.88
N ASP A 35 -2.60 7.22 -26.60
CA ASP A 35 -1.48 6.59 -25.92
C ASP A 35 -1.97 5.60 -24.84
N GLU A 36 -1.67 4.32 -25.05
CA GLU A 36 -2.10 3.21 -24.20
C GLU A 36 -1.60 3.36 -22.75
N ARG A 37 -0.33 3.74 -22.59
CA ARG A 37 0.32 3.84 -21.29
C ARG A 37 -0.30 4.95 -20.44
N ARG A 38 -0.52 6.13 -21.03
CA ARG A 38 -1.19 7.27 -20.38
C ARG A 38 -2.61 6.89 -20.01
N PHE A 39 -3.30 6.13 -20.84
CA PHE A 39 -4.66 5.67 -20.54
C PHE A 39 -4.70 4.74 -19.33
N TYR A 40 -3.84 3.72 -19.27
CA TYR A 40 -3.77 2.83 -18.10
C TYR A 40 -3.40 3.58 -16.82
N LEU A 41 -2.42 4.50 -16.87
CA LEU A 41 -2.07 5.33 -15.72
C LEU A 41 -3.23 6.25 -15.29
N HIS A 42 -3.99 6.80 -16.26
CA HIS A 42 -5.15 7.62 -15.98
C HIS A 42 -6.27 6.81 -15.32
N ILE A 43 -6.48 5.56 -15.74
CA ILE A 43 -7.41 4.62 -15.09
C ILE A 43 -7.00 4.42 -13.63
N LEU A 44 -5.75 4.03 -13.38
CA LEU A 44 -5.23 3.79 -12.03
C LEU A 44 -5.37 5.03 -11.14
N ALA A 45 -5.02 6.20 -11.66
CA ALA A 45 -5.19 7.47 -10.93
C ALA A 45 -6.66 7.76 -10.60
N THR A 46 -7.57 7.50 -11.54
CA THR A 46 -9.02 7.74 -11.35
C THR A 46 -9.62 6.86 -10.28
N VAL A 47 -9.18 5.59 -10.18
CA VAL A 47 -9.65 4.66 -9.13
C VAL A 47 -8.88 4.81 -7.81
N GLY A 48 -7.95 5.76 -7.71
CA GLY A 48 -7.15 6.00 -6.50
C GLY A 48 -6.01 5.00 -6.28
N ALA A 49 -5.63 4.21 -7.29
CA ALA A 49 -4.55 3.24 -7.17
C ALA A 49 -3.16 3.92 -7.25
N PRO A 50 -2.12 3.34 -6.61
CA PRO A 50 -0.75 3.86 -6.69
C PRO A 50 -0.18 3.88 -8.13
N ALA A 51 -0.10 5.04 -8.77
CA ALA A 51 0.35 5.17 -10.17
C ALA A 51 1.48 6.21 -10.36
N THR A 52 2.44 6.27 -9.43
CA THR A 52 3.42 7.37 -9.39
C THR A 52 4.38 7.38 -10.60
N ALA A 53 4.82 8.58 -10.98
CA ALA A 53 5.69 8.79 -12.14
C ALA A 53 7.07 8.11 -12.02
N LEU A 54 7.54 7.87 -10.80
CA LEU A 54 8.83 7.21 -10.52
C LEU A 54 8.80 5.73 -10.91
N SER A 55 7.71 5.02 -10.60
CA SER A 55 7.53 3.61 -10.99
C SER A 55 7.03 3.45 -12.41
N ALA A 56 6.28 4.43 -12.92
CA ALA A 56 5.81 4.41 -14.29
C ALA A 56 6.98 4.29 -15.31
N ARG A 57 8.15 4.89 -15.06
CA ARG A 57 9.31 4.79 -15.99
C ARG A 57 9.87 3.37 -16.12
N ALA A 58 9.69 2.52 -15.11
CA ALA A 58 10.17 1.15 -15.10
C ALA A 58 9.12 0.14 -15.59
N GLN A 59 7.83 0.49 -15.55
CA GLN A 59 6.75 -0.41 -15.93
C GLN A 59 6.50 -0.40 -17.44
N ASN A 60 6.47 -1.62 -18.00
CA ASN A 60 6.03 -1.83 -19.37
C ASN A 60 4.49 -1.78 -19.44
N VAL A 61 3.97 -1.61 -20.66
CA VAL A 61 2.52 -1.50 -20.90
C VAL A 61 1.79 -2.78 -20.47
N ALA A 62 2.39 -3.96 -20.67
CA ALA A 62 1.79 -5.23 -20.30
C ALA A 62 1.59 -5.37 -18.78
N SER A 63 2.53 -4.90 -17.94
CA SER A 63 2.37 -4.93 -16.49
C SER A 63 1.26 -3.99 -16.01
N LEU A 64 1.12 -2.83 -16.66
CA LEU A 64 0.04 -1.88 -16.37
C LEU A 64 -1.32 -2.47 -16.75
N GLU A 65 -1.38 -3.16 -17.89
CA GLU A 65 -2.60 -3.82 -18.37
C GLU A 65 -3.09 -4.89 -17.40
N VAL A 66 -2.23 -5.86 -17.04
CA VAL A 66 -2.59 -6.93 -16.07
C VAL A 66 -3.08 -6.33 -14.76
N ARG A 67 -2.39 -5.29 -14.28
CA ARG A 67 -2.73 -4.59 -13.06
C ARG A 67 -4.08 -3.89 -13.14
N VAL A 68 -4.35 -3.15 -14.22
CA VAL A 68 -5.61 -2.44 -14.43
C VAL A 68 -6.75 -3.44 -14.51
N VAL A 69 -6.60 -4.52 -15.28
CA VAL A 69 -7.64 -5.54 -15.44
C VAL A 69 -7.96 -6.21 -14.11
N ALA A 70 -6.94 -6.66 -13.37
CA ALA A 70 -7.13 -7.31 -12.08
C ALA A 70 -7.83 -6.38 -11.07
N LEU A 71 -7.40 -5.12 -11.01
CA LEU A 71 -8.00 -4.16 -10.09
C LEU A 71 -9.45 -3.82 -10.47
N LEU A 72 -9.74 -3.50 -11.73
CA LEU A 72 -11.09 -3.13 -12.15
C LEU A 72 -12.09 -4.29 -11.98
N ARG A 73 -11.63 -5.53 -12.15
CA ARG A 73 -12.42 -6.74 -11.87
C ARG A 73 -12.78 -6.83 -10.38
N ASP A 74 -11.81 -6.63 -9.49
CA ASP A 74 -12.04 -6.64 -8.04
C ASP A 74 -12.97 -5.51 -7.58
N LEU A 75 -12.92 -4.35 -8.24
CA LEU A 75 -13.81 -3.22 -7.95
C LEU A 75 -15.23 -3.42 -8.48
N GLY A 76 -15.52 -4.52 -9.19
CA GLY A 76 -16.85 -4.85 -9.69
C GLY A 76 -17.33 -3.90 -10.77
N LEU A 77 -16.42 -3.42 -11.62
CA LEU A 77 -16.74 -2.51 -12.72
C LEU A 77 -17.77 -3.15 -13.67
N ARG A 78 -18.76 -2.36 -14.09
CA ARG A 78 -19.81 -2.78 -15.04
C ARG A 78 -19.86 -1.89 -16.29
N MET A 79 -19.40 -0.65 -16.18
CA MET A 79 -19.45 0.31 -17.27
C MET A 79 -18.21 1.22 -17.29
N ILE A 80 -17.65 1.41 -18.49
CA ILE A 80 -16.63 2.43 -18.77
C ILE A 80 -17.25 3.49 -19.67
N MET A 81 -17.21 4.74 -19.22
CA MET A 81 -17.56 5.91 -20.01
C MET A 81 -16.29 6.68 -20.39
N ILE A 82 -16.11 6.99 -21.66
CA ILE A 82 -14.94 7.73 -22.17
C ILE A 82 -15.43 9.02 -22.82
N ASP A 83 -15.12 10.14 -22.18
CA ASP A 83 -15.38 11.47 -22.70
C ASP A 83 -14.27 11.92 -23.66
N GLU A 84 -14.60 12.83 -24.58
CA GLU A 84 -13.65 13.39 -25.56
C GLU A 84 -12.98 12.33 -26.45
N VAL A 85 -13.69 11.27 -26.83
CA VAL A 85 -13.12 10.14 -27.60
C VAL A 85 -12.48 10.59 -28.92
N HIS A 86 -12.91 11.73 -29.48
CA HIS A 86 -12.32 12.35 -30.67
C HIS A 86 -10.83 12.73 -30.52
N ASN A 87 -10.28 12.75 -29.30
CA ASN A 87 -8.84 12.91 -29.08
C ASN A 87 -7.99 11.80 -29.74
N LEU A 88 -8.59 10.66 -30.10
CA LEU A 88 -7.94 9.66 -30.93
C LEU A 88 -7.49 10.23 -32.29
N LEU A 89 -8.21 11.23 -32.82
CA LEU A 89 -7.92 11.84 -34.13
C LEU A 89 -6.61 12.63 -34.13
N ALA A 90 -6.07 12.98 -32.95
CA ALA A 90 -4.77 13.64 -32.83
C ALA A 90 -3.59 12.72 -33.16
N GLY A 91 -3.79 11.40 -33.19
CA GLY A 91 -2.76 10.42 -33.54
C GLY A 91 -2.85 9.91 -34.97
N THR A 92 -1.80 9.21 -35.41
CA THR A 92 -1.77 8.48 -36.68
C THR A 92 -2.79 7.35 -36.72
N HIS A 93 -3.19 6.90 -37.90
CA HIS A 93 -4.10 5.74 -38.05
C HIS A 93 -3.61 4.48 -37.32
N ARG A 94 -2.30 4.28 -37.20
CA ARG A 94 -1.72 3.15 -36.45
C ARG A 94 -1.97 3.29 -34.94
N GLU A 95 -1.81 4.49 -34.40
CA GLU A 95 -2.04 4.78 -32.98
C GLU A 95 -3.53 4.73 -32.64
N GLN A 96 -4.38 5.27 -33.52
CA GLN A 96 -5.84 5.13 -33.41
C GLN A 96 -6.26 3.65 -33.28
N ARG A 97 -5.82 2.79 -34.20
CA ARG A 97 -6.12 1.34 -34.16
C ARG A 97 -5.62 0.66 -32.89
N ARG A 98 -4.43 1.03 -32.42
CA ARG A 98 -3.87 0.53 -31.15
C ARG A 98 -4.75 0.90 -29.96
N PHE A 99 -5.17 2.17 -29.88
CA PHE A 99 -6.03 2.64 -28.81
C PHE A 99 -7.43 1.99 -28.86
N LEU A 100 -8.04 1.88 -30.04
CA LEU A 100 -9.31 1.17 -30.21
C LEU A 100 -9.21 -0.31 -29.83
N ASN A 101 -8.07 -0.96 -30.12
CA ASN A 101 -7.81 -2.33 -29.64
C ASN A 101 -7.76 -2.42 -28.12
N VAL A 102 -7.16 -1.43 -27.43
CA VAL A 102 -7.19 -1.37 -25.96
C VAL A 102 -8.62 -1.26 -25.43
N LEU A 103 -9.45 -0.40 -26.02
CA LEU A 103 -10.86 -0.26 -25.63
C LEU A 103 -11.65 -1.56 -25.84
N ARG A 104 -11.45 -2.20 -26.99
CA ARG A 104 -12.07 -3.50 -27.32
C ARG A 104 -11.62 -4.59 -26.36
N TYR A 105 -10.33 -4.64 -26.05
CA TYR A 105 -9.77 -5.59 -25.10
C TYR A 105 -10.32 -5.39 -23.69
N LEU A 106 -10.28 -4.17 -23.15
CA LEU A 106 -10.81 -3.88 -21.81
C LEU A 106 -12.31 -4.19 -21.69
N SER A 107 -13.10 -3.87 -22.72
CA SER A 107 -14.52 -4.20 -22.75
C SER A 107 -14.78 -5.71 -22.72
N ASN A 108 -13.98 -6.50 -23.46
CA ASN A 108 -14.08 -7.96 -23.46
C ASN A 108 -13.63 -8.58 -22.15
N GLU A 109 -12.42 -8.26 -21.71
CA GLU A 109 -11.76 -8.92 -20.58
C GLU A 109 -12.43 -8.60 -19.24
N LEU A 110 -13.05 -7.42 -19.12
CA LEU A 110 -13.81 -7.02 -17.94
C LEU A 110 -15.31 -7.28 -18.09
N GLU A 111 -15.79 -7.71 -19.26
CA GLU A 111 -17.21 -7.88 -19.60
C GLU A 111 -18.05 -6.62 -19.29
N VAL A 112 -17.50 -5.44 -19.62
CA VAL A 112 -18.12 -4.14 -19.29
C VAL A 112 -18.79 -3.49 -20.49
N SER A 113 -19.86 -2.75 -20.20
CA SER A 113 -20.50 -1.86 -21.16
C SER A 113 -19.58 -0.66 -21.46
N LEU A 114 -19.36 -0.37 -22.73
CA LEU A 114 -18.55 0.76 -23.17
C LEU A 114 -19.44 1.89 -23.69
N VAL A 115 -19.25 3.10 -23.18
CA VAL A 115 -19.92 4.31 -23.66
C VAL A 115 -18.88 5.33 -24.08
N CYS A 116 -18.90 5.74 -25.35
CA CYS A 116 -18.00 6.75 -25.88
C CYS A 116 -18.75 8.05 -26.11
N LEU A 117 -18.19 9.17 -25.70
CA LEU A 117 -18.76 10.50 -25.86
C LEU A 117 -17.75 11.36 -26.63
N GLY A 118 -18.22 12.05 -27.67
CA GLY A 118 -17.37 12.88 -28.50
C GLY A 118 -18.17 13.58 -29.59
N VAL A 119 -17.44 14.15 -30.54
CA VAL A 119 -18.00 14.79 -31.73
C VAL A 119 -18.21 13.78 -32.86
N SER A 120 -18.99 14.15 -33.86
CA SER A 120 -19.39 13.26 -34.97
C SER A 120 -18.21 12.66 -35.72
N GLU A 121 -17.10 13.38 -35.86
CA GLU A 121 -15.87 12.92 -36.52
C GLU A 121 -15.24 11.70 -35.82
N ALA A 122 -15.50 11.50 -34.53
CA ALA A 122 -15.02 10.32 -33.83
C ALA A 122 -15.72 9.03 -34.27
N VAL A 123 -16.96 9.13 -34.77
CA VAL A 123 -17.74 7.98 -35.23
C VAL A 123 -17.01 7.29 -36.38
N ASP A 124 -16.51 8.06 -37.35
CA ASP A 124 -15.79 7.50 -38.51
C ASP A 124 -14.51 6.79 -38.11
N ALA A 125 -13.81 7.30 -37.09
CA ALA A 125 -12.60 6.65 -36.60
C ALA A 125 -12.90 5.37 -35.81
N ILE A 126 -13.98 5.34 -35.02
CA ILE A 126 -14.45 4.12 -34.35
C ILE A 126 -14.89 3.06 -35.36
N ARG A 127 -15.57 3.46 -36.44
CA ARG A 127 -15.96 2.58 -37.56
C ARG A 127 -14.76 1.91 -38.24
N GLY A 128 -13.56 2.48 -38.10
CA GLY A 128 -12.30 1.86 -38.51
C GLY A 128 -11.99 0.51 -37.83
N ASP A 129 -12.59 0.23 -36.66
CA ASP A 129 -12.62 -1.09 -36.02
C ASP A 129 -14.04 -1.66 -36.09
N ILE A 130 -14.29 -2.53 -37.07
CA ILE A 130 -15.61 -3.14 -37.33
C ILE A 130 -16.12 -3.93 -36.10
N GLN A 131 -15.23 -4.52 -35.30
CA GLN A 131 -15.64 -5.31 -34.14
C GLN A 131 -16.12 -4.42 -32.99
N LEU A 132 -15.46 -3.29 -32.78
CA LEU A 132 -15.87 -2.31 -31.79
C LEU A 132 -17.15 -1.58 -32.24
N ALA A 133 -17.20 -1.14 -33.50
CA ALA A 133 -18.35 -0.42 -34.05
C ALA A 133 -19.66 -1.22 -33.96
N ARG A 134 -19.62 -2.55 -34.17
CA ARG A 134 -20.80 -3.42 -34.02
C ARG A 134 -21.38 -3.50 -32.60
N ARG A 135 -20.64 -3.05 -31.59
CA ARG A 135 -21.03 -3.10 -30.18
C ARG A 135 -21.50 -1.74 -29.66
N LEU A 136 -21.30 -0.68 -30.43
CA LEU A 136 -21.61 0.68 -30.04
C LEU A 136 -22.83 1.15 -30.83
N ASP A 137 -23.92 1.39 -30.11
CA ASP A 137 -25.08 2.04 -30.69
C ASP A 137 -24.81 3.56 -30.81
N GLU A 138 -24.96 4.07 -32.02
CA GLU A 138 -24.71 5.48 -32.32
C GLU A 138 -25.95 6.32 -31.95
N HIS A 139 -25.81 7.17 -30.93
CA HIS A 139 -26.84 8.14 -30.55
C HIS A 139 -26.34 9.57 -30.77
N HIS A 140 -26.94 10.24 -31.74
CA HIS A 140 -26.66 11.65 -32.01
C HIS A 140 -27.56 12.53 -31.15
N LEU A 141 -26.98 13.49 -30.44
CA LEU A 141 -27.72 14.52 -29.70
C LEU A 141 -27.81 15.77 -30.58
N PRO A 142 -28.93 16.00 -31.29
CA PRO A 142 -29.06 17.16 -32.16
C PRO A 142 -29.12 18.46 -31.35
N ASN A 143 -28.81 19.57 -32.00
CA ASN A 143 -29.14 20.88 -31.46
C ASN A 143 -30.66 21.01 -31.32
N TRP A 144 -31.09 21.74 -30.30
CA TRP A 144 -32.50 22.06 -30.07
C TRP A 144 -33.10 22.81 -31.26
N ARG A 145 -34.33 22.48 -31.59
CA ARG A 145 -35.11 23.10 -32.68
C ARG A 145 -36.34 23.77 -32.10
N ASP A 146 -37.05 24.51 -32.93
CA ASP A 146 -38.33 25.13 -32.55
C ASP A 146 -39.43 24.06 -32.55
N ASP A 147 -39.47 23.26 -31.48
CA ASP A 147 -40.43 22.18 -31.28
C ASP A 147 -40.97 22.16 -29.83
N ALA A 148 -41.93 21.27 -29.58
CA ALA A 148 -42.54 21.12 -28.27
C ALA A 148 -41.53 20.69 -27.20
N GLU A 149 -40.58 19.82 -27.55
CA GLU A 149 -39.54 19.34 -26.62
C GLU A 149 -38.64 20.48 -26.14
N PHE A 150 -38.25 21.40 -27.04
CA PHE A 150 -37.49 22.58 -26.68
C PHE A 150 -38.27 23.51 -25.76
N SER A 151 -39.55 23.77 -26.06
CA SER A 151 -40.42 24.58 -25.20
C SER A 151 -40.52 23.97 -23.80
N ASP A 152 -40.74 22.66 -23.70
CA ASP A 152 -40.84 21.93 -22.43
C ASP A 152 -39.51 21.96 -21.66
N MET A 153 -38.38 21.81 -22.36
CA MET A 153 -37.05 21.93 -21.77
C MET A 153 -36.81 23.33 -21.20
N ILE A 154 -37.16 24.40 -21.91
CA ILE A 154 -37.01 25.78 -21.41
C ILE A 154 -37.89 26.02 -20.18
N GLN A 155 -39.16 25.59 -20.23
CA GLN A 155 -40.07 25.73 -19.09
C GLN A 155 -39.54 24.97 -17.87
N THR A 156 -39.05 23.75 -18.06
CA THR A 156 -38.44 22.94 -17.00
C THR A 156 -37.20 23.62 -16.43
N LEU A 157 -36.35 24.18 -17.29
CA LEU A 157 -35.13 24.87 -16.88
C LEU A 157 -35.43 26.13 -16.07
N ILE A 158 -36.41 26.93 -16.50
CA ILE A 158 -36.88 28.14 -15.79
C ILE A 158 -37.50 27.76 -14.44
N ALA A 159 -38.34 26.73 -14.40
CA ALA A 159 -38.97 26.25 -13.17
C ALA A 159 -37.95 25.73 -12.14
N ALA A 160 -36.78 25.28 -12.61
CA ALA A 160 -35.68 24.86 -11.73
C ALA A 160 -34.83 26.03 -11.20
N MET A 161 -35.04 27.27 -11.68
CA MET A 161 -34.33 28.44 -11.19
C MET A 161 -34.98 28.97 -9.90
N PRO A 162 -34.20 29.50 -8.95
CA PRO A 162 -34.71 30.00 -7.67
C PRO A 162 -35.28 31.42 -7.81
N LEU A 163 -36.27 31.59 -8.70
CA LEU A 163 -36.93 32.88 -8.95
C LEU A 163 -38.29 32.91 -8.22
N GLU A 164 -38.58 34.01 -7.52
CA GLU A 164 -39.83 34.11 -6.75
C GLU A 164 -41.07 34.22 -7.65
N LYS A 165 -40.96 34.88 -8.81
CA LYS A 165 -42.08 35.10 -9.74
C LYS A 165 -41.99 34.17 -10.95
N LYS A 166 -43.16 33.72 -11.42
CA LYS A 166 -43.27 32.92 -12.65
C LYS A 166 -42.79 33.73 -13.86
N SER A 167 -41.85 33.16 -14.61
CA SER A 167 -41.37 33.77 -15.86
C SER A 167 -42.25 33.30 -17.02
N ASN A 168 -43.10 34.18 -17.53
CA ASN A 168 -44.02 33.87 -18.63
C ASN A 168 -43.42 34.35 -19.96
N LEU A 169 -42.62 33.49 -20.60
CA LEU A 169 -41.98 33.82 -21.88
C LEU A 169 -42.93 33.64 -23.06
N LYS A 170 -42.89 34.58 -24.01
CA LYS A 170 -43.63 34.46 -25.28
C LYS A 170 -42.94 33.51 -26.25
N VAL A 171 -43.71 32.96 -27.19
CA VAL A 171 -43.20 32.12 -28.30
C VAL A 171 -42.09 32.84 -29.09
N LYS A 172 -42.20 34.17 -29.26
CA LYS A 172 -41.16 34.99 -29.91
C LYS A 172 -39.82 34.91 -29.17
N SER A 173 -39.85 34.88 -27.84
CA SER A 173 -38.66 34.84 -26.99
C SER A 173 -37.99 33.47 -27.03
N LEU A 174 -38.76 32.38 -27.14
CA LEU A 174 -38.21 31.04 -27.37
C LEU A 174 -37.45 30.97 -28.71
N LYS A 175 -38.03 31.50 -29.78
CA LYS A 175 -37.35 31.63 -31.08
C LYS A 175 -36.08 32.47 -30.99
N GLN A 176 -36.12 33.54 -30.20
CA GLN A 176 -34.95 34.40 -29.98
C GLN A 176 -33.84 33.68 -29.20
N ILE A 177 -34.18 32.89 -28.18
CA ILE A 177 -33.22 32.03 -27.47
C ILE A 177 -32.54 31.07 -28.46
N LEU A 178 -33.29 30.40 -29.34
CA LEU A 178 -32.73 29.52 -30.36
C LEU A 178 -31.80 30.28 -31.31
N ALA A 179 -32.20 31.46 -31.79
CA ALA A 179 -31.39 32.28 -32.69
C ALA A 179 -30.07 32.73 -32.03
N LEU A 180 -30.12 33.16 -30.76
CA LEU A 180 -28.95 33.62 -30.01
C LEU A 180 -27.98 32.48 -29.66
N THR A 181 -28.51 31.28 -29.40
CA THR A 181 -27.72 30.14 -28.90
C THR A 181 -27.33 29.15 -30.01
N GLY A 182 -27.98 29.22 -31.17
CA GLY A 182 -27.87 28.21 -32.23
C GLY A 182 -28.44 26.84 -31.83
N GLY A 183 -29.32 26.80 -30.83
CA GLY A 183 -29.88 25.55 -30.30
C GLY A 183 -28.88 24.70 -29.49
N VAL A 184 -27.73 25.26 -29.11
CA VAL A 184 -26.70 24.53 -28.35
C VAL A 184 -27.05 24.51 -26.87
N THR A 185 -27.22 23.32 -26.28
CA THR A 185 -27.63 23.13 -24.88
C THR A 185 -26.80 23.95 -23.89
N SER A 186 -25.46 23.93 -24.01
CA SER A 186 -24.58 24.67 -23.09
C SER A 186 -24.79 26.18 -23.15
N ARG A 187 -25.06 26.73 -24.34
CA ARG A 187 -25.31 28.17 -24.54
C ARG A 187 -26.69 28.57 -24.03
N ILE A 188 -27.70 27.72 -24.22
CA ILE A 188 -29.05 27.92 -23.66
C ILE A 188 -29.00 27.95 -22.14
N PHE A 189 -28.31 27.00 -21.52
CA PHE A 189 -28.17 26.95 -20.06
C PHE A 189 -27.42 28.17 -19.52
N ALA A 190 -26.37 28.63 -20.22
CA ALA A 190 -25.66 29.85 -19.86
C ALA A 190 -26.59 31.08 -19.92
N LEU A 191 -27.33 31.25 -21.03
CA LEU A 191 -28.28 32.35 -21.21
C LEU A 191 -29.31 32.40 -20.08
N ILE A 192 -30.01 31.29 -19.82
CA ILE A 192 -31.05 31.27 -18.78
C ILE A 192 -30.45 31.51 -17.39
N LYS A 193 -29.27 30.96 -17.10
CA LYS A 193 -28.58 31.18 -15.84
C LYS A 193 -28.19 32.66 -15.65
N ASP A 194 -27.61 33.28 -16.68
CA ASP A 194 -27.20 34.69 -16.63
C ASP A 194 -28.41 35.60 -16.40
N LEU A 195 -29.50 35.37 -17.14
CA LEU A 195 -30.74 36.12 -16.96
C LEU A 195 -31.38 35.92 -15.60
N SER A 196 -31.29 34.71 -15.03
CA SER A 196 -31.79 34.44 -13.68
C SER A 196 -30.97 35.18 -12.63
N ILE A 197 -29.65 35.22 -12.78
CA ILE A 197 -28.76 35.98 -11.89
C ILE A 197 -29.09 37.47 -11.98
N ASP A 198 -29.22 38.01 -13.20
CA ASP A 198 -29.56 39.42 -13.41
C ASP A 198 -30.91 39.76 -12.76
N ALA A 199 -31.94 38.92 -12.94
CA ALA A 199 -33.27 39.13 -12.36
C ALA A 199 -33.28 39.12 -10.82
N ILE A 200 -32.44 38.29 -10.18
CA ILE A 200 -32.28 38.26 -8.72
C ILE A 200 -31.55 39.52 -8.26
N VAL A 201 -30.49 39.91 -8.96
CA VAL A 201 -29.68 41.09 -8.59
C VAL A 201 -30.47 42.40 -8.76
N THR A 202 -31.33 42.50 -9.78
CA THR A 202 -32.18 43.67 -10.00
C THR A 202 -33.44 43.67 -9.12
N GLY A 203 -33.78 42.54 -8.48
CA GLY A 203 -35.00 42.36 -7.69
C GLY A 203 -36.27 42.15 -8.52
N ASP A 204 -36.13 41.98 -9.84
CA ASP A 204 -37.25 41.68 -10.73
C ASP A 204 -37.85 40.29 -10.45
N GLU A 205 -36.99 39.35 -10.03
CA GLU A 205 -37.34 37.98 -9.62
C GLU A 205 -38.11 37.18 -10.69
N CYS A 206 -37.96 37.56 -11.97
CA CYS A 206 -38.46 36.83 -13.15
C CYS A 206 -37.63 37.14 -14.41
N ILE A 207 -37.56 36.19 -15.34
CA ILE A 207 -36.99 36.40 -16.67
C ILE A 207 -38.04 37.04 -17.57
N THR A 208 -37.72 38.19 -18.15
CA THR A 208 -38.59 38.93 -19.06
C THR A 208 -38.17 38.75 -20.52
N ASP A 209 -39.14 38.90 -21.44
CA ASP A 209 -38.88 38.89 -22.90
C ASP A 209 -37.83 39.93 -23.30
N ASP A 210 -37.87 41.12 -22.68
CA ASP A 210 -36.93 42.21 -22.93
C ASP A 210 -35.50 41.88 -22.48
N ALA A 211 -35.36 41.15 -21.37
CA ALA A 211 -34.06 40.73 -20.86
C ALA A 211 -33.40 39.73 -21.83
N ILE A 212 -34.17 38.82 -22.42
CA ILE A 212 -33.69 37.91 -23.49
C ILE A 212 -33.25 38.72 -24.71
N ALA A 213 -34.01 39.76 -25.09
CA ALA A 213 -33.68 40.57 -26.26
C ALA A 213 -32.41 41.41 -26.09
N LYS A 214 -32.11 41.82 -24.86
CA LYS A 214 -30.92 42.59 -24.51
C LYS A 214 -29.74 41.69 -24.08
N TRP A 215 -29.95 40.38 -23.98
CA TRP A 215 -28.92 39.46 -23.51
C TRP A 215 -27.75 39.44 -24.49
N THR A 216 -26.56 39.66 -23.94
CA THR A 216 -25.30 39.52 -24.66
C THR A 216 -24.51 38.36 -24.05
N PRO A 217 -23.99 37.45 -24.89
CA PRO A 217 -23.21 36.33 -24.39
C PRO A 217 -21.98 36.82 -23.62
N VAL A 218 -21.66 36.13 -22.53
CA VAL A 218 -20.51 36.45 -21.67
C VAL A 218 -19.19 36.36 -22.43
N TRP A 219 -19.09 35.56 -23.51
CA TRP A 219 -17.90 35.49 -24.38
C TRP A 219 -17.78 36.64 -25.40
N SER A 220 -18.77 37.53 -25.49
CA SER A 220 -18.76 38.74 -26.33
C SER A 220 -18.53 40.04 -25.55
N ARG A 221 -18.67 40.00 -24.22
CA ARG A 221 -18.10 41.03 -23.33
C ARG A 221 -16.63 40.61 -23.16
N HIS A 222 -15.67 41.52 -23.38
CA HIS A 222 -14.23 41.22 -23.40
C HIS A 222 -13.81 40.11 -22.43
N ALA A 223 -12.98 39.20 -22.94
CA ALA A 223 -12.36 38.09 -22.22
C ALA A 223 -11.91 38.50 -20.81
N ASN A 224 -12.75 38.23 -19.81
CA ASN A 224 -12.23 38.01 -18.49
C ASN A 224 -11.45 36.69 -18.57
N PRO A 225 -10.18 36.66 -18.12
CA PRO A 225 -9.45 35.41 -18.07
C PRO A 225 -10.27 34.42 -17.23
N PRO A 226 -10.20 33.11 -17.53
CA PRO A 226 -10.87 32.12 -16.71
C PRO A 226 -10.52 32.40 -15.25
N SER A 227 -11.56 32.64 -14.43
CA SER A 227 -11.41 32.81 -12.99
C SER A 227 -10.47 31.73 -12.51
N ALA A 228 -9.39 32.18 -11.86
CA ALA A 228 -8.25 31.41 -11.39
C ALA A 228 -8.56 29.93 -11.34
N ALA A 229 -7.77 29.16 -12.12
CA ALA A 229 -7.58 27.73 -11.94
C ALA A 229 -7.87 27.43 -10.48
N ARG A 230 -9.02 26.78 -10.25
CA ARG A 230 -9.36 26.25 -8.94
C ARG A 230 -8.08 25.53 -8.57
N GLU A 231 -7.32 26.10 -7.63
CA GLU A 231 -6.10 25.49 -7.16
C GLU A 231 -6.49 24.05 -6.95
N VAL A 232 -5.73 23.16 -7.58
CA VAL A 232 -5.80 21.75 -7.28
C VAL A 232 -5.48 21.71 -5.80
N ARG A 233 -6.53 21.81 -4.96
CA ARG A 233 -6.48 21.74 -3.50
C ARG A 233 -5.59 20.55 -3.26
N GLY A 234 -4.38 20.81 -2.77
CA GLY A 234 -3.24 19.90 -2.90
C GLY A 234 -3.73 18.47 -2.77
N VAL A 235 -3.68 17.72 -3.87
CA VAL A 235 -4.40 16.45 -4.03
C VAL A 235 -4.23 15.65 -2.75
N LYS A 236 -5.27 15.63 -1.90
CA LYS A 236 -5.29 14.73 -0.76
C LYS A 236 -5.18 13.35 -1.39
N PRO A 237 -4.23 12.51 -0.93
CA PRO A 237 -4.09 11.17 -1.48
C PRO A 237 -5.47 10.53 -1.46
N HIS A 238 -5.93 10.09 -2.65
CA HIS A 238 -7.21 9.44 -2.75
C HIS A 238 -7.16 8.18 -1.87
N PRO A 239 -8.23 7.86 -1.15
CA PRO A 239 -8.31 6.60 -0.44
C PRO A 239 -8.02 5.43 -1.39
N LEU A 240 -7.34 4.40 -0.89
CA LEU A 240 -6.94 3.26 -1.71
C LEU A 240 -8.19 2.49 -2.18
N PRO A 241 -8.17 1.92 -3.40
CA PRO A 241 -9.31 1.15 -3.90
C PRO A 241 -9.57 -0.09 -3.04
N LYS A 242 -8.51 -0.73 -2.55
CA LYS A 242 -8.58 -1.88 -1.64
C LYS A 242 -7.80 -1.62 -0.36
N THR A 243 -8.33 -2.06 0.76
CA THR A 243 -7.73 -1.98 2.09
C THR A 243 -7.71 -3.38 2.69
N VAL A 244 -6.83 -3.60 3.67
CA VAL A 244 -6.74 -4.86 4.41
C VAL A 244 -6.70 -4.56 5.89
N ALA A 245 -7.43 -5.34 6.68
CA ALA A 245 -7.41 -5.18 8.12
C ALA A 245 -6.03 -5.61 8.68
N PRO A 246 -5.43 -4.80 9.57
CA PRO A 246 -4.22 -5.20 10.26
C PRO A 246 -4.50 -6.37 11.21
N LEU A 247 -3.51 -7.26 11.34
CA LEU A 247 -3.58 -8.40 12.26
C LEU A 247 -2.88 -8.10 13.59
N PRO A 248 -3.28 -8.81 14.67
CA PRO A 248 -2.55 -8.76 15.93
C PRO A 248 -1.06 -9.11 15.74
N ASP A 249 -0.19 -8.37 16.43
CA ASP A 249 1.27 -8.51 16.36
C ASP A 249 1.89 -8.22 14.98
N GLU A 250 1.13 -7.76 13.99
CA GLU A 250 1.65 -7.41 12.67
C GLU A 250 2.55 -6.15 12.75
N LEU A 251 3.65 -6.18 12.00
CA LEU A 251 4.53 -5.03 11.82
C LEU A 251 3.93 -4.08 10.79
N LEU A 252 4.10 -2.78 11.00
CA LEU A 252 3.66 -1.75 10.06
C LEU A 252 4.17 -2.03 8.63
N SER A 253 5.44 -2.40 8.49
CA SER A 253 6.00 -2.82 7.18
C SER A 253 5.29 -4.02 6.57
N GLY A 254 4.97 -5.06 7.33
CA GLY A 254 4.26 -6.24 6.80
C GLY A 254 2.84 -5.93 6.36
N TRP A 255 2.13 -5.14 7.18
CA TRP A 255 0.79 -4.69 6.84
C TRP A 255 0.81 -3.80 5.59
N LEU A 256 1.78 -2.88 5.46
CA LEU A 256 1.97 -2.07 4.25
C LEU A 256 2.26 -2.92 3.02
N SER A 257 3.06 -3.99 3.13
CA SER A 257 3.32 -4.90 2.00
C SER A 257 2.05 -5.65 1.58
N ARG A 258 1.21 -6.09 2.54
CA ARG A 258 -0.09 -6.69 2.23
C ARG A 258 -1.07 -5.68 1.61
N LEU A 259 -1.06 -4.43 2.08
CA LEU A 259 -1.84 -3.35 1.51
C LEU A 259 -1.40 -3.02 0.07
N ALA A 260 -0.09 -3.02 -0.18
CA ALA A 260 0.47 -2.83 -1.52
C ALA A 260 0.06 -3.98 -2.45
N ALA A 261 0.24 -5.23 -2.01
CA ALA A 261 -0.17 -6.42 -2.75
C ALA A 261 -1.67 -6.43 -3.07
N ALA A 262 -2.52 -6.03 -2.12
CA ALA A 262 -3.97 -5.92 -2.35
C ALA A 262 -4.34 -4.92 -3.45
N ASN A 263 -3.50 -3.90 -3.68
CA ASN A 263 -3.66 -2.88 -4.73
C ASN A 263 -2.76 -3.13 -5.95
N TYR A 264 -2.23 -4.35 -6.08
CA TYR A 264 -1.39 -4.79 -7.20
C TYR A 264 -0.17 -3.87 -7.45
N CYS A 265 0.45 -3.38 -6.37
CA CYS A 265 1.64 -2.52 -6.43
C CYS A 265 2.70 -3.01 -5.46
N ASP A 266 3.93 -2.50 -5.62
CA ASP A 266 5.00 -2.75 -4.67
C ASP A 266 5.02 -1.72 -3.52
N ASP A 267 5.81 -2.01 -2.49
CA ASP A 267 5.93 -1.16 -1.30
C ASP A 267 6.42 0.26 -1.63
N ALA A 268 7.32 0.41 -2.61
CA ALA A 268 7.87 1.70 -2.98
C ALA A 268 6.82 2.55 -3.71
N GLU A 269 6.02 1.94 -4.59
CA GLU A 269 4.89 2.57 -5.26
C GLU A 269 3.84 3.05 -4.26
N LEU A 270 3.49 2.21 -3.30
CA LEU A 270 2.54 2.56 -2.24
C LEU A 270 3.06 3.75 -1.42
N LEU A 271 4.30 3.68 -0.92
CA LEU A 271 4.89 4.75 -0.12
C LEU A 271 5.01 6.07 -0.89
N ALA A 272 5.36 6.00 -2.18
CA ALA A 272 5.38 7.17 -3.06
C ALA A 272 3.98 7.77 -3.26
N HIS A 273 2.97 6.93 -3.46
CA HIS A 273 1.57 7.38 -3.55
C HIS A 273 1.10 8.06 -2.26
N LEU A 274 1.49 7.52 -1.11
CA LEU A 274 1.21 8.09 0.22
C LEU A 274 2.06 9.32 0.54
N ARG A 275 3.09 9.63 -0.26
CA ARG A 275 4.06 10.71 -0.05
C ARG A 275 4.80 10.58 1.28
N ILE A 276 5.43 9.42 1.48
CA ILE A 276 6.25 9.10 2.65
C ILE A 276 7.70 8.97 2.19
N ASP A 277 8.59 9.81 2.73
CA ASP A 277 9.99 9.95 2.32
C ASP A 277 10.90 8.85 2.90
N THR A 278 10.47 7.59 2.85
CA THR A 278 11.26 6.44 3.30
C THR A 278 11.48 5.47 2.16
N ALA A 279 12.74 5.13 1.89
CA ALA A 279 13.08 4.16 0.84
C ALA A 279 12.50 2.75 1.11
N HIS A 280 12.26 2.40 2.38
CA HIS A 280 11.72 1.09 2.78
C HIS A 280 10.80 1.20 3.99
N GLY A 281 9.68 0.49 3.97
CA GLY A 281 8.70 0.46 5.07
C GLY A 281 9.26 -0.12 6.38
N THR A 282 10.38 -0.86 6.36
CA THR A 282 10.99 -1.46 7.55
C THR A 282 11.45 -0.44 8.59
N ALA A 283 11.85 0.76 8.15
CA ALA A 283 12.22 1.86 9.04
C ALA A 283 11.03 2.34 9.88
N LEU A 284 9.82 2.28 9.31
CA LEU A 284 8.58 2.74 9.98
C LEU A 284 8.17 1.82 11.15
N ASN A 285 8.73 0.61 11.25
CA ASN A 285 8.39 -0.33 12.33
C ASN A 285 8.75 0.18 13.73
N PHE A 286 9.73 1.07 13.84
CA PHE A 286 10.23 1.55 15.14
C PHE A 286 9.72 2.94 15.47
N ASN A 287 9.44 3.75 14.46
CA ASN A 287 8.88 5.07 14.62
C ASN A 287 8.13 5.48 13.36
N VAL A 288 6.93 6.03 13.53
CA VAL A 288 6.16 6.67 12.49
C VAL A 288 5.70 8.01 13.05
N ASP A 289 6.03 9.10 12.36
CA ASP A 289 5.58 10.42 12.79
C ASP A 289 4.06 10.57 12.61
N ALA A 290 3.47 11.56 13.29
CA ALA A 290 2.04 11.76 13.28
C ALA A 290 1.48 12.10 11.88
N ALA A 291 2.26 12.77 11.03
CA ALA A 291 1.84 13.15 9.69
C ALA A 291 1.83 11.94 8.73
N ALA A 292 2.87 11.10 8.79
CA ALA A 292 2.95 9.84 8.07
C ALA A 292 1.83 8.88 8.51
N ALA A 293 1.61 8.74 9.83
CA ALA A 293 0.52 7.92 10.36
C ALA A 293 -0.85 8.40 9.85
N ALA A 294 -1.11 9.72 9.85
CA ALA A 294 -2.35 10.28 9.34
C ALA A 294 -2.53 10.05 7.83
N LYS A 295 -1.46 10.16 7.02
CA LYS A 295 -1.51 9.87 5.57
C LYS A 295 -1.86 8.40 5.31
N ILE A 296 -1.20 7.47 5.99
CA ILE A 296 -1.47 6.03 5.89
C ILE A 296 -2.90 5.72 6.32
N ALA A 297 -3.32 6.24 7.47
CA ALA A 297 -4.65 6.06 8.05
C ALA A 297 -5.77 6.54 7.11
N ASN A 298 -5.62 7.75 6.55
CA ASN A 298 -6.57 8.30 5.60
C ASN A 298 -6.68 7.45 4.33
N ALA A 299 -5.54 6.98 3.80
CA ALA A 299 -5.52 6.15 2.59
C ALA A 299 -6.14 4.77 2.82
N ALA A 300 -5.88 4.17 3.98
CA ALA A 300 -6.40 2.85 4.36
C ALA A 300 -7.78 2.89 5.05
N ARG A 301 -8.34 4.08 5.29
CA ARG A 301 -9.62 4.31 5.99
C ARG A 301 -9.67 3.64 7.38
N ILE A 302 -8.58 3.75 8.15
CA ILE A 302 -8.49 3.27 9.53
C ILE A 302 -8.08 4.41 10.47
N ASP A 303 -8.18 4.16 11.78
CA ASP A 303 -7.75 5.13 12.78
C ASP A 303 -6.20 5.27 12.80
N PRO A 304 -5.64 6.50 12.87
CA PRO A 304 -4.19 6.71 13.01
C PRO A 304 -3.55 5.99 14.20
N ASP A 305 -4.28 5.78 15.29
CA ASP A 305 -3.79 5.03 16.45
C ASP A 305 -3.62 3.54 16.13
N VAL A 306 -4.44 2.98 15.23
CA VAL A 306 -4.23 1.61 14.73
C VAL A 306 -2.92 1.54 13.95
N VAL A 307 -2.61 2.53 13.10
CA VAL A 307 -1.31 2.59 12.38
C VAL A 307 -0.14 2.66 13.36
N ARG A 308 -0.23 3.52 14.37
CA ARG A 308 0.79 3.61 15.43
C ARG A 308 0.91 2.32 16.22
N SER A 309 -0.19 1.61 16.45
CA SER A 309 -0.19 0.32 17.14
C SER A 309 0.56 -0.77 16.39
N LEU A 310 0.86 -0.61 15.09
CA LEU A 310 1.65 -1.54 14.27
C LEU A 310 3.17 -1.33 14.39
N THR A 311 3.61 -0.25 15.05
CA THR A 311 5.02 -0.04 15.37
C THR A 311 5.38 -0.68 16.72
N PHE A 312 6.67 -0.78 17.03
CA PHE A 312 7.11 -1.18 18.36
C PHE A 312 6.76 -0.07 19.37
N PRO A 313 6.12 -0.42 20.51
CA PRO A 313 5.88 0.56 21.57
C PRO A 313 7.19 1.03 22.19
N ALA A 314 7.13 2.06 23.02
CA ALA A 314 8.27 2.47 23.84
C ALA A 314 8.82 1.26 24.63
N MET A 315 10.09 0.94 24.39
CA MET A 315 10.78 -0.21 24.99
C MET A 315 11.82 0.26 25.99
N THR A 316 12.09 -0.56 27.00
CA THR A 316 13.27 -0.37 27.83
C THR A 316 14.55 -0.59 27.01
N THR A 317 15.68 -0.03 27.43
CA THR A 317 16.98 -0.24 26.75
C THR A 317 17.32 -1.72 26.55
N ARG A 318 16.89 -2.59 27.47
CA ARG A 318 17.12 -4.05 27.40
C ARG A 318 16.23 -4.74 26.37
N GLU A 319 14.96 -4.38 26.31
CA GLU A 319 14.05 -4.92 25.29
C GLU A 319 14.46 -4.45 23.90
N ALA A 320 14.84 -3.17 23.79
CA ALA A 320 15.35 -2.60 22.54
C ALA A 320 16.62 -3.32 22.08
N SER A 321 17.56 -3.64 22.99
CA SER A 321 18.80 -4.36 22.63
C SER A 321 18.58 -5.81 22.19
N LEU A 322 17.44 -6.41 22.56
CA LEU A 322 17.01 -7.75 22.15
C LEU A 322 15.96 -7.73 21.01
N THR A 323 15.72 -6.56 20.40
CA THR A 323 14.79 -6.41 19.28
C THR A 323 15.55 -6.00 18.04
N ALA A 324 15.56 -6.89 17.05
CA ALA A 324 16.34 -6.71 15.84
C ALA A 324 15.76 -5.63 14.94
N GLN A 325 16.59 -4.63 14.66
CA GLN A 325 16.29 -3.52 13.74
C GLN A 325 16.03 -4.01 12.31
N ILE A 326 16.72 -5.09 11.90
CA ILE A 326 16.62 -5.70 10.57
C ILE A 326 16.02 -7.12 10.72
N PRO A 327 15.17 -7.60 9.77
CA PRO A 327 14.67 -8.97 9.84
C PRO A 327 15.83 -9.96 9.80
N PHE A 328 15.88 -10.86 10.77
CA PHE A 328 16.89 -11.93 10.83
C PHE A 328 16.28 -13.33 10.82
N GLN A 329 14.98 -13.44 11.10
CA GLN A 329 14.21 -14.67 11.07
C GLN A 329 12.77 -14.39 10.61
N HIS A 330 12.09 -15.44 10.13
CA HIS A 330 10.71 -15.41 9.69
C HIS A 330 10.06 -16.80 9.80
N CYS A 331 8.74 -16.86 9.62
CA CYS A 331 8.00 -18.12 9.58
C CYS A 331 7.73 -18.54 8.13
N LEU A 332 8.13 -19.76 7.75
CA LEU A 332 7.94 -20.27 6.38
C LEU A 332 6.47 -20.39 5.95
N GLN A 333 5.55 -20.55 6.89
CA GLN A 333 4.13 -20.68 6.60
C GLN A 333 3.47 -19.30 6.53
N CYS A 334 3.57 -18.50 7.60
CA CYS A 334 2.92 -17.19 7.68
C CYS A 334 3.49 -16.18 6.69
N SER A 335 4.78 -16.24 6.36
CA SER A 335 5.36 -15.32 5.36
C SER A 335 4.85 -15.57 3.94
N ARG A 336 4.32 -16.76 3.62
CA ARG A 336 3.66 -17.02 2.32
C ARG A 336 2.37 -16.22 2.17
N GLU A 337 1.69 -15.97 3.28
CA GLU A 337 0.51 -15.10 3.37
C GLU A 337 0.89 -13.60 3.47
N GLY A 338 2.17 -13.26 3.26
CA GLY A 338 2.67 -11.88 3.34
C GLY A 338 2.80 -11.33 4.75
N LEU A 339 2.70 -12.17 5.79
CA LEU A 339 2.80 -11.68 7.18
C LEU A 339 4.23 -11.35 7.58
N SER A 340 4.37 -10.29 8.36
CA SER A 340 5.60 -9.91 9.07
C SER A 340 5.23 -9.48 10.48
N LEU A 341 5.68 -10.23 11.48
CA LEU A 341 5.18 -10.09 12.85
C LEU A 341 6.26 -9.54 13.79
N LYS A 342 5.84 -8.77 14.81
CA LYS A 342 6.74 -8.09 15.76
C LYS A 342 7.53 -9.09 16.57
N HIS A 343 6.91 -10.19 17.01
CA HIS A 343 7.62 -11.21 17.76
C HIS A 343 8.78 -11.80 16.96
N TRP A 344 8.73 -11.86 15.63
CA TRP A 344 9.86 -12.36 14.82
C TRP A 344 11.12 -11.51 14.97
N ARG A 345 10.99 -10.23 15.37
CA ARG A 345 12.16 -9.37 15.66
C ARG A 345 12.77 -9.62 17.02
N ARG A 346 12.14 -10.38 17.91
CA ARG A 346 12.68 -10.64 19.25
C ARG A 346 13.76 -11.71 19.19
N ALA A 347 14.91 -11.44 19.80
CA ALA A 347 16.03 -12.38 19.86
C ALA A 347 15.64 -13.75 20.48
N TRP A 348 14.70 -13.72 21.42
CA TRP A 348 14.14 -14.89 22.10
C TRP A 348 12.97 -15.57 21.36
N ALA A 349 12.46 -15.03 20.26
CA ALA A 349 11.36 -15.69 19.56
C ALA A 349 11.88 -16.95 18.86
N PHE A 350 11.24 -18.09 19.13
CA PHE A 350 11.69 -19.39 18.64
C PHE A 350 10.66 -20.05 17.72
N ASP A 351 9.41 -20.09 18.16
CA ASP A 351 8.28 -20.60 17.39
C ASP A 351 7.34 -19.44 17.03
N CYS A 352 6.70 -19.53 15.88
CA CYS A 352 5.71 -18.55 15.43
C CYS A 352 4.48 -18.60 16.36
N GLN A 353 4.10 -17.46 16.94
CA GLN A 353 2.97 -17.38 17.85
C GLN A 353 1.61 -17.56 17.15
N VAL A 354 1.57 -17.48 15.81
CA VAL A 354 0.34 -17.66 15.02
C VAL A 354 0.11 -19.12 14.62
N CYS A 355 1.14 -19.81 14.12
CA CYS A 355 0.98 -21.16 13.57
C CYS A 355 1.82 -22.24 14.27
N GLY A 356 2.63 -21.89 15.27
CA GLY A 356 3.50 -22.83 16.00
C GLY A 356 4.75 -23.30 15.23
N THR A 357 4.88 -22.98 13.95
CA THR A 357 6.06 -23.37 13.15
C THR A 357 7.30 -22.65 13.66
N ARG A 358 8.41 -23.39 13.82
CA ARG A 358 9.71 -22.84 14.22
C ARG A 358 10.18 -21.75 13.24
N LEU A 359 10.65 -20.63 13.77
CA LEU A 359 11.22 -19.55 12.97
C LEU A 359 12.55 -19.98 12.37
N VAL A 360 12.78 -19.57 11.12
CA VAL A 360 14.01 -19.85 10.36
C VAL A 360 14.72 -18.55 10.01
N PRO A 361 16.05 -18.55 9.85
CA PRO A 361 16.79 -17.36 9.45
C PRO A 361 16.29 -16.77 8.12
N THR A 362 16.33 -15.45 7.98
CA THR A 362 15.99 -14.75 6.72
C THR A 362 17.07 -14.95 5.65
N LEU A 363 18.33 -15.14 6.05
CA LEU A 363 19.47 -15.33 5.17
C LEU A 363 20.27 -16.58 5.57
N GLY A 364 20.88 -17.24 4.57
CA GLY A 364 21.66 -18.45 4.74
C GLY A 364 20.91 -19.72 4.30
N LYS A 365 21.64 -20.67 3.71
CA LYS A 365 21.07 -22.00 3.43
C LYS A 365 20.68 -22.64 4.76
N ALA A 366 19.53 -23.31 4.81
CA ALA A 366 19.34 -24.40 5.74
C ALA A 366 20.41 -25.43 5.37
N SER A 367 21.60 -25.35 6.00
CA SER A 367 22.61 -26.37 5.83
C SER A 367 21.94 -27.71 6.09
N GLY A 368 22.12 -28.68 5.19
CA GLY A 368 21.52 -30.01 5.28
C GLY A 368 21.92 -30.80 6.54
N GLU A 369 22.74 -30.21 7.43
CA GLU A 369 22.97 -30.69 8.78
C GLU A 369 21.74 -30.45 9.64
N GLN A 370 20.90 -31.49 9.75
CA GLN A 370 19.85 -31.54 10.75
C GLN A 370 20.47 -31.38 12.14
N MET A 371 20.24 -30.22 12.76
CA MET A 371 20.69 -29.97 14.13
C MET A 371 20.02 -30.97 15.10
N PRO A 372 20.76 -31.52 16.07
CA PRO A 372 20.20 -32.49 17.01
C PRO A 372 18.96 -31.96 17.72
N GLU A 373 17.91 -32.77 17.79
CA GLU A 373 16.63 -32.38 18.42
C GLU A 373 16.79 -31.98 19.89
N LYS A 374 17.71 -32.63 20.60
CA LYS A 374 18.09 -32.26 21.98
C LYS A 374 18.61 -30.83 22.09
N LEU A 375 19.38 -30.36 21.10
CA LEU A 375 19.89 -28.98 21.06
C LEU A 375 18.76 -28.00 20.78
N ILE A 376 17.88 -28.32 19.84
CA ILE A 376 16.70 -27.52 19.49
C ILE A 376 15.78 -27.34 20.70
N ASN A 377 15.47 -28.42 21.43
CA ASN A 377 14.62 -28.35 22.62
C ASN A 377 15.24 -27.53 23.76
N ARG A 378 16.56 -27.65 23.99
CA ARG A 378 17.26 -26.79 24.94
C ARG A 378 17.28 -25.33 24.51
N ALA A 379 17.46 -25.05 23.23
CA ALA A 379 17.40 -23.70 22.69
C ALA A 379 16.02 -23.09 22.88
N ARG A 380 14.94 -23.84 22.62
CA ARG A 380 13.56 -23.42 22.88
C ARG A 380 13.34 -23.04 24.36
N ASN A 381 13.78 -23.88 25.29
CA ASN A 381 13.70 -23.58 26.74
C ASN A 381 14.51 -22.34 27.12
N GLY A 382 15.72 -22.21 26.55
CA GLY A 382 16.59 -21.07 26.78
C GLY A 382 16.01 -19.76 26.25
N ALA A 383 15.30 -19.83 25.13
CA ALA A 383 14.57 -18.73 24.53
C ALA A 383 13.43 -18.26 25.47
N ALA A 384 12.61 -19.18 25.99
CA ALA A 384 11.58 -18.84 26.97
C ALA A 384 12.14 -18.20 28.26
N ARG A 385 13.31 -18.66 28.72
CA ARG A 385 14.00 -18.05 29.87
C ARG A 385 14.55 -16.65 29.56
N LEU A 386 15.04 -16.43 28.34
CA LEU A 386 15.49 -15.12 27.89
C LEU A 386 14.30 -14.14 27.79
N GLU A 387 13.17 -14.60 27.27
CA GLU A 387 11.91 -13.84 27.24
C GLU A 387 11.49 -13.43 28.66
N TYR A 388 11.46 -14.38 29.59
CA TYR A 388 11.14 -14.14 30.99
C TYR A 388 12.08 -13.08 31.60
N ALA A 389 13.39 -13.20 31.36
CA ALA A 389 14.39 -12.25 31.87
C ALA A 389 14.26 -10.85 31.23
N ALA A 390 13.85 -10.77 29.97
CA ALA A 390 13.61 -9.51 29.27
C ALA A 390 12.35 -8.80 29.80
N ARG A 391 11.24 -9.55 29.96
CA ARG A 391 9.92 -9.00 30.36
C ARG A 391 9.85 -8.65 31.85
N LEU A 392 10.35 -9.49 32.76
CA LEU A 392 10.22 -9.29 34.21
C LEU A 392 11.32 -8.43 34.84
N ARG A 393 12.08 -7.69 34.02
CA ARG A 393 13.12 -6.72 34.43
C ARG A 393 14.19 -7.29 35.39
N SER A 394 14.38 -8.60 35.46
CA SER A 394 15.37 -9.22 36.37
C SER A 394 16.80 -9.04 35.85
N SER A 395 17.46 -7.97 36.32
CA SER A 395 18.85 -7.63 35.96
C SER A 395 19.84 -8.77 36.22
N LYS A 396 19.58 -9.60 37.23
CA LYS A 396 20.43 -10.76 37.58
C LYS A 396 20.28 -11.88 36.55
N GLN A 397 19.05 -12.23 36.19
CA GLN A 397 18.79 -13.30 35.23
C GLN A 397 19.24 -12.90 33.82
N PHE A 398 19.02 -11.65 33.42
CA PHE A 398 19.50 -11.12 32.15
C PHE A 398 21.03 -11.18 32.04
N ARG A 399 21.76 -10.70 33.06
CA ARG A 399 23.24 -10.80 33.09
C ARG A 399 23.73 -12.25 33.03
N ARG A 400 23.06 -13.17 33.74
CA ARG A 400 23.37 -14.61 33.70
C ARG A 400 23.16 -15.19 32.30
N ALA A 401 22.05 -14.87 31.65
CA ALA A 401 21.75 -15.30 30.29
C ALA A 401 22.79 -14.78 29.31
N MET A 402 23.10 -13.48 29.33
CA MET A 402 24.08 -12.89 28.42
C MET A 402 25.49 -13.46 28.62
N ARG A 403 25.94 -13.71 29.87
CA ARG A 403 27.20 -14.40 30.14
C ARG A 403 27.23 -15.82 29.58
N ALA A 404 26.12 -16.55 29.68
CA ALA A 404 26.01 -17.89 29.09
C ALA A 404 26.14 -17.85 27.56
N VAL A 405 25.53 -16.85 26.92
CA VAL A 405 25.66 -16.62 25.47
C VAL A 405 27.10 -16.26 25.11
N THR A 406 27.73 -15.31 25.81
CA THR A 406 29.15 -14.94 25.59
C THR A 406 30.05 -16.18 25.65
N PHE A 407 29.86 -17.02 26.66
CA PHE A 407 30.62 -18.25 26.77
C PHE A 407 30.37 -19.21 25.58
N ALA A 408 29.11 -19.39 25.21
CA ALA A 408 28.71 -20.32 24.16
C ALA A 408 29.25 -19.92 22.77
N ILE A 409 29.18 -18.64 22.43
CA ILE A 409 29.65 -18.13 21.12
C ILE A 409 31.17 -18.21 21.00
N SER A 410 31.89 -18.02 22.11
CA SER A 410 33.34 -18.20 22.19
C SER A 410 33.76 -19.62 21.86
N LEU A 411 33.05 -20.64 22.38
CA LEU A 411 33.32 -22.04 22.04
C LEU A 411 33.11 -22.38 20.55
N LYS A 412 32.33 -21.57 19.82
CA LYS A 412 32.07 -21.75 18.39
C LYS A 412 32.96 -20.85 17.50
N ALA A 413 34.05 -20.31 18.06
CA ALA A 413 34.95 -19.37 17.39
C ALA A 413 34.22 -18.17 16.75
N PHE A 414 33.03 -17.82 17.25
CA PHE A 414 32.30 -16.65 16.79
C PHE A 414 32.87 -15.41 17.50
N ARG A 415 33.43 -14.49 16.70
CA ARG A 415 34.00 -13.23 17.18
C ARG A 415 32.95 -12.14 17.02
N GLY A 416 32.22 -11.82 18.08
CA GLY A 416 31.18 -10.79 17.99
C GLY A 416 30.39 -10.58 19.28
N ASP A 417 29.50 -9.59 19.25
CA ASP A 417 28.65 -9.25 20.38
C ASP A 417 27.59 -10.35 20.65
N PRO A 418 27.34 -10.73 21.92
CA PRO A 418 26.34 -11.73 22.28
C PRO A 418 24.91 -11.45 21.81
N LEU A 419 24.48 -10.18 21.77
CA LEU A 419 23.15 -9.81 21.28
C LEU A 419 23.09 -9.97 19.76
N TYR A 420 24.15 -9.59 19.06
CA TYR A 420 24.28 -9.81 17.62
C TYR A 420 24.28 -11.31 17.28
N ALA A 421 24.93 -12.15 18.08
CA ALA A 421 24.92 -13.60 17.89
C ALA A 421 23.52 -14.22 18.00
N LEU A 422 22.68 -13.72 18.92
CA LEU A 422 21.29 -14.17 19.06
C LEU A 422 20.36 -13.67 17.94
N GLN A 423 20.74 -12.57 17.29
CA GLN A 423 19.99 -11.90 16.21
C GLN A 423 20.64 -12.11 14.83
N GLY A 424 21.65 -12.98 14.75
CA GLY A 424 22.42 -13.21 13.53
C GLY A 424 21.82 -14.30 12.66
N HIS A 425 22.28 -14.36 11.40
CA HIS A 425 21.80 -15.33 10.41
C HIS A 425 22.41 -16.74 10.58
N ARG A 426 23.46 -16.89 11.39
CA ARG A 426 24.10 -18.20 11.66
C ARG A 426 23.27 -19.00 12.66
N LEU A 427 22.42 -19.89 12.14
CA LEU A 427 21.48 -20.70 12.94
C LEU A 427 22.16 -21.47 14.08
N GLU A 428 23.28 -22.12 13.81
CA GLU A 428 24.02 -22.90 14.83
C GLU A 428 24.48 -22.05 16.01
N VAL A 429 25.06 -20.88 15.74
CA VAL A 429 25.56 -19.96 16.78
C VAL A 429 24.42 -19.50 17.66
N ARG A 430 23.28 -19.16 17.04
CA ARG A 430 22.06 -18.75 17.74
C ARG A 430 21.48 -19.87 18.60
N LEU A 431 21.29 -21.07 18.04
CA LEU A 431 20.75 -22.22 18.76
C LEU A 431 21.64 -22.61 19.93
N PHE A 432 22.96 -22.60 19.74
CA PHE A 432 23.92 -22.90 20.79
C PHE A 432 23.91 -21.84 21.90
N GLY A 433 23.85 -20.56 21.55
CA GLY A 433 23.69 -19.45 22.49
C GLY A 433 22.41 -19.56 23.33
N LEU A 434 21.27 -19.81 22.69
CA LEU A 434 19.99 -20.01 23.40
C LEU A 434 20.04 -21.26 24.30
N ALA A 435 20.55 -22.39 23.81
CA ALA A 435 20.66 -23.61 24.61
C ALA A 435 21.57 -23.43 25.85
N ALA A 436 22.58 -22.57 25.76
CA ALA A 436 23.44 -22.24 26.89
C ALA A 436 22.68 -21.49 28.00
N ILE A 437 21.69 -20.67 27.67
CA ILE A 437 20.85 -19.97 28.66
C ILE A 437 20.07 -20.97 29.51
N ASP A 438 19.52 -22.03 28.90
CA ASP A 438 18.85 -23.12 29.62
C ASP A 438 19.83 -23.90 30.50
N ALA A 439 20.97 -24.30 29.92
CA ALA A 439 22.00 -25.05 30.64
C ALA A 439 22.55 -24.30 31.86
N ALA A 440 22.73 -22.98 31.72
CA ALA A 440 23.30 -22.12 32.74
C ALA A 440 22.41 -22.00 33.99
N GLN A 441 21.14 -22.40 33.96
CA GLN A 441 20.26 -22.41 35.14
C GLN A 441 20.59 -23.53 36.14
N SER A 442 20.94 -24.71 35.63
CA SER A 442 21.14 -25.92 36.44
C SER A 442 22.48 -25.94 37.19
N ARG A 443 23.61 -25.65 36.53
CA ARG A 443 24.96 -25.53 37.11
C ARG A 443 25.84 -24.66 36.20
N PRO A 444 26.00 -23.34 36.47
CA PRO A 444 26.52 -22.38 35.48
C PRO A 444 27.98 -22.59 35.04
N LEU A 445 28.82 -23.23 35.87
CA LEU A 445 30.27 -23.34 35.62
C LEU A 445 30.78 -24.78 35.53
N VAL A 446 30.11 -25.70 36.23
CA VAL A 446 30.45 -27.14 36.18
C VAL A 446 30.17 -27.71 34.79
N LYS A 447 29.07 -27.31 34.13
CA LYS A 447 28.80 -27.72 32.75
C LYS A 447 29.66 -26.99 31.71
N ALA A 448 30.11 -25.76 32.01
CA ALA A 448 31.03 -25.01 31.17
C ALA A 448 32.41 -25.68 31.09
N ALA A 449 32.87 -26.26 32.20
CA ALA A 449 34.10 -27.05 32.23
C ALA A 449 33.93 -28.47 31.66
N ILE A 450 32.72 -29.04 31.67
CA ILE A 450 32.46 -30.38 31.08
C ILE A 450 32.52 -30.38 29.54
N SER A 451 32.36 -29.24 28.88
CA SER A 451 32.41 -29.13 27.41
C SER A 451 33.77 -28.68 26.85
N SER A 452 34.81 -28.60 27.67
CA SER A 452 36.07 -27.89 27.36
C SER A 452 37.21 -28.72 26.74
N SER A 453 36.93 -29.82 26.04
CA SER A 453 37.98 -30.48 25.25
C SER A 453 38.25 -29.66 23.98
N GLY A 454 39.28 -28.81 24.01
CA GLY A 454 39.74 -28.03 22.84
C GLY A 454 39.26 -26.57 22.76
N ILE A 455 39.31 -25.82 23.87
CA ILE A 455 39.00 -24.37 23.85
C ILE A 455 40.21 -23.59 23.30
N ASP A 456 40.01 -22.75 22.29
CA ASP A 456 41.05 -21.85 21.77
C ASP A 456 41.40 -20.69 22.74
N ASP A 457 42.55 -20.05 22.54
CA ASP A 457 43.00 -18.96 23.43
C ASP A 457 42.03 -17.76 23.45
N TYR A 458 41.29 -17.54 22.38
CA TYR A 458 40.28 -16.48 22.29
C TYR A 458 39.09 -16.78 23.21
N ALA A 459 38.58 -18.01 23.20
CA ALA A 459 37.48 -18.42 24.04
C ALA A 459 37.86 -18.44 25.53
N ARG A 460 39.14 -18.69 25.82
CA ARG A 460 39.72 -18.48 27.16
C ARG A 460 39.74 -17.01 27.58
N VAL A 461 40.11 -16.08 26.69
CA VAL A 461 40.08 -14.63 26.97
C VAL A 461 38.66 -14.11 27.14
N ALA A 462 37.70 -14.58 26.34
CA ALA A 462 36.30 -14.20 26.46
C ALA A 462 35.66 -14.73 27.75
N LEU A 463 36.03 -15.94 28.19
CA LEU A 463 35.72 -16.48 29.51
C LEU A 463 36.24 -15.57 30.63
N LEU A 464 37.51 -15.18 30.56
CA LEU A 464 38.15 -14.29 31.53
C LEU A 464 37.40 -12.95 31.61
N ARG A 465 37.04 -12.36 30.47
CA ARG A 465 36.25 -11.11 30.43
C ARG A 465 34.82 -11.25 30.95
N ALA A 466 34.14 -12.36 30.66
CA ALA A 466 32.75 -12.58 31.09
C ALA A 466 32.61 -12.77 32.61
N PHE A 467 33.66 -13.30 33.25
CA PHE A 467 33.70 -13.64 34.68
C PHE A 467 34.76 -12.86 35.47
N ASP A 468 35.24 -11.73 34.93
CA ASP A 468 36.38 -10.96 35.46
C ASP A 468 36.18 -10.51 36.93
N LYS A 469 34.93 -10.28 37.35
CA LYS A 469 34.56 -9.91 38.73
C LYS A 469 34.37 -11.09 39.69
N GLU A 470 34.60 -12.33 39.25
CA GLU A 470 34.35 -13.58 39.99
C GLU A 470 35.56 -14.54 39.92
N PRO A 471 36.73 -14.17 40.48
CA PRO A 471 38.02 -14.88 40.29
C PRO A 471 38.02 -16.33 40.81
N ARG A 472 37.24 -16.63 41.86
CA ARG A 472 37.08 -17.99 42.39
C ARG A 472 36.43 -18.95 41.38
N LEU A 473 35.59 -18.44 40.49
CA LEU A 473 34.89 -19.23 39.48
C LEU A 473 35.78 -19.56 38.29
N LEU A 474 36.68 -18.64 37.91
CA LEU A 474 37.71 -18.88 36.90
C LEU A 474 38.69 -19.97 37.35
N ALA A 475 39.12 -19.94 38.62
CA ALA A 475 39.97 -20.98 39.19
C ALA A 475 39.31 -22.38 39.14
N ALA A 476 38.01 -22.46 39.44
CA ALA A 476 37.25 -23.71 39.39
C ALA A 476 37.13 -24.27 37.95
N VAL A 477 36.90 -23.42 36.95
CA VAL A 477 36.84 -23.84 35.53
C VAL A 477 38.19 -24.37 35.05
N VAL A 478 39.29 -23.68 35.39
CA VAL A 478 40.66 -24.12 35.06
C VAL A 478 41.02 -25.44 35.76
N TYR A 479 40.62 -25.60 37.03
CA TYR A 479 40.84 -26.83 37.80
C TYR A 479 40.12 -28.04 37.19
N ILE A 480 38.83 -27.90 36.84
CA ILE A 480 38.05 -28.98 36.24
C ILE A 480 38.58 -29.34 34.84
N ALA A 481 38.98 -28.34 34.03
CA ALA A 481 39.60 -28.58 32.74
C ALA A 481 40.92 -29.37 32.85
N ARG A 482 41.77 -29.03 33.85
CA ARG A 482 43.04 -29.74 34.13
C ARG A 482 42.83 -31.18 34.61
N GLN A 483 41.84 -31.43 35.45
CA GLN A 483 41.52 -32.79 35.94
C GLN A 483 41.12 -33.73 34.80
N ARG A 484 40.41 -33.22 33.79
CA ARG A 484 39.95 -34.05 32.66
C ARG A 484 41.01 -34.28 31.58
N ALA A 485 41.90 -33.31 31.34
CA ALA A 485 43.08 -33.53 30.50
C ALA A 485 43.93 -34.69 31.04
N LYS A 486 44.00 -34.83 32.37
CA LYS A 486 44.63 -36.00 33.02
C LYS A 486 43.83 -37.29 32.81
N SER A 487 42.49 -37.28 32.90
CA SER A 487 41.68 -38.49 32.61
C SER A 487 41.70 -38.93 31.14
N ILE A 488 41.69 -38.00 30.18
CA ILE A 488 41.77 -38.33 28.74
C ILE A 488 43.17 -38.82 28.38
N GLY A 489 44.22 -38.24 28.98
CA GLY A 489 45.59 -38.75 28.87
C GLY A 489 45.77 -40.15 29.48
N ALA A 490 45.10 -40.45 30.59
CA ALA A 490 45.12 -41.78 31.21
C ALA A 490 44.41 -42.84 30.34
N MET A 491 43.26 -42.50 29.73
CA MET A 491 42.56 -43.42 28.81
C MET A 491 43.33 -43.69 27.50
N ALA A 492 44.18 -42.76 27.04
CA ALA A 492 45.04 -42.98 25.88
C ALA A 492 46.23 -43.91 26.20
N VAL A 493 46.72 -43.90 27.45
CA VAL A 493 47.81 -44.78 27.92
C VAL A 493 47.30 -46.20 28.24
N GLU A 494 46.05 -46.36 28.68
CA GLU A 494 45.44 -47.69 28.92
C GLU A 494 44.97 -48.41 27.64
N SER A 495 44.93 -47.74 26.47
CA SER A 495 44.59 -48.37 25.18
C SER A 495 45.80 -48.92 24.41
N HIS A 496 47.01 -48.76 24.95
CA HIS A 496 48.24 -49.34 24.44
C HIS A 496 48.94 -50.13 25.56
N ASN A 497 48.33 -51.24 25.96
CA ASN A 497 49.02 -52.40 26.54
C ASN A 497 48.19 -53.66 26.35
#